data_AF-A0A3D2JUR8-F1
#
_entry.id   AF-A0A3D2JUR8-F1
#
_cell.length_a   1.000
_cell.length_b   1.000
_cell.length_c   1.000
_cell.angle_alpha   90.00
_cell.angle_beta   90.00
_cell.angle_gamma   90.00
#
_symmetry.space_group_name_H-M   'P 1'
#
loop_
_entity.id
_entity.type
_entity.pdbx_description
1 polymer ?
#
loop_
_entity_poly.entity_id
_entity_poly.type
_entity_poly.pdbx_seq_one_letter_code
_entity_poly.pdbx_strand_id
1 'polypeptide(L)'
;YSYLNEPFRAEVSLLEADALNDNDVHVDLASDAEFERLGVSRDFFLTRINFQVESDESGRRVVLTTEAPLREPYLDFVVEARWPDGRLLREYTVLIDLPPRPVVVEP
;
A
#
# COMPACT_ATOMS: atom_id res chain seq x y z
N TYR A 1 10.64 17.48 -0.22
CA TYR A 1 12.05 17.10 0.00
C TYR A 1 12.17 16.63 1.44
N SER A 2 12.19 15.32 1.65
CA SER A 2 12.37 14.72 2.98
C SER A 2 13.68 13.94 2.98
N TYR A 3 14.46 14.13 4.03
CA TYR A 3 15.83 13.62 4.17
C TYR A 3 15.85 12.20 4.73
N LEU A 4 16.91 11.47 4.37
CA LEU A 4 17.22 10.10 4.77
C LEU A 4 17.14 9.91 6.31
N ASN A 5 16.28 9.00 6.78
CA ASN A 5 15.89 8.67 8.19
C ASN A 5 14.46 9.05 8.61
N GLU A 6 13.63 9.55 7.71
CA GLU A 6 12.22 9.80 8.05
C GLU A 6 11.35 8.56 7.80
N PRO A 7 10.35 8.29 8.67
CA PRO A 7 9.36 7.24 8.45
C PRO A 7 8.73 7.42 7.07
N PHE A 8 8.82 6.39 6.23
CA PHE A 8 8.24 6.46 4.89
C PHE A 8 6.71 6.52 5.03
N ARG A 9 6.11 7.53 4.41
CA ARG A 9 4.66 7.70 4.27
C ARG A 9 4.33 7.76 2.79
N ALA A 10 3.51 6.83 2.32
CA ALA A 10 2.89 6.90 1.00
C ALA A 10 1.37 6.89 1.14
N GLU A 11 0.70 7.55 0.20
CA GLU A 11 -0.76 7.59 0.12
C GLU A 11 -1.18 7.10 -1.25
N VAL A 12 -2.09 6.14 -1.29
CA VAL A 12 -2.59 5.51 -2.51
C VAL A 12 -4.09 5.71 -2.56
N SER A 13 -4.56 6.55 -3.48
CA SER A 13 -5.99 6.74 -3.72
C SER A 13 -6.58 5.48 -4.35
N LEU A 14 -7.64 4.95 -3.74
CA LEU A 14 -8.37 3.79 -4.23
C LEU A 14 -9.48 4.23 -5.19
N LEU A 15 -9.10 4.66 -6.39
CA LEU A 15 -9.98 5.25 -7.41
C LEU A 15 -11.21 4.39 -7.76
N GLU A 16 -11.14 3.07 -7.55
CA GLU A 16 -12.21 2.13 -7.85
C GLU A 16 -13.08 1.81 -6.63
N ALA A 17 -12.59 2.05 -5.41
CA ALA A 17 -13.39 1.94 -4.21
C ALA A 17 -14.35 3.14 -4.05
N ASP A 18 -14.16 4.21 -4.82
CA ASP A 18 -15.12 5.31 -4.95
C ASP A 18 -16.31 4.93 -5.84
N ALA A 19 -16.12 4.01 -6.80
CA ALA A 19 -17.22 3.42 -7.57
C ALA A 19 -18.09 2.51 -6.71
N LEU A 20 -17.53 1.98 -5.60
CA LEU A 20 -18.27 1.29 -4.55
C LEU A 20 -18.95 2.36 -3.67
N ASN A 21 -20.07 2.89 -4.15
CA ASN A 21 -20.81 4.01 -3.54
C ASN A 21 -21.64 3.61 -2.30
N ASP A 22 -21.39 2.41 -1.75
CA ASP A 22 -22.14 1.92 -0.59
C ASP A 22 -21.47 2.39 0.70
N ASN A 23 -22.29 2.96 1.60
CA ASN A 23 -21.83 3.42 2.91
C ASN A 23 -21.32 2.26 3.78
N ASP A 24 -21.69 1.02 3.44
CA ASP A 24 -21.29 -0.21 4.15
C ASP A 24 -20.08 -0.92 3.51
N VAL A 25 -19.38 -0.29 2.56
CA VAL A 25 -18.16 -0.88 2.00
C VAL A 25 -17.02 -0.77 3.01
N HIS A 26 -16.43 -1.90 3.34
CA HIS A 26 -15.27 -2.03 4.20
C HIS A 26 -14.05 -2.39 3.37
N VAL A 27 -12.94 -1.69 3.56
CA VAL A 27 -11.72 -1.89 2.77
C VAL A 27 -10.56 -2.20 3.70
N ASP A 28 -9.87 -3.30 3.43
CA ASP A 28 -8.73 -3.80 4.20
C ASP A 28 -7.62 -4.31 3.26
N LEU A 29 -6.45 -4.59 3.84
CA LEU A 29 -5.46 -5.44 3.19
C LEU A 29 -6.01 -6.87 3.07
N ALA A 30 -5.85 -7.49 1.90
CA ALA A 30 -6.28 -8.85 1.69
C ALA A 30 -5.55 -9.84 2.61
N SER A 31 -6.23 -10.94 2.93
CA SER A 31 -5.64 -12.01 3.73
C SER A 31 -4.51 -12.72 2.98
N ASP A 32 -3.64 -13.40 3.73
CA ASP A 32 -2.49 -14.15 3.18
C ASP A 32 -2.93 -15.17 2.12
N ALA A 33 -4.05 -15.86 2.35
CA ALA A 33 -4.61 -16.82 1.42
C ALA A 33 -5.04 -16.17 0.09
N GLU A 34 -5.46 -14.91 0.09
CA GLU A 34 -5.83 -14.20 -1.14
C GLU A 34 -4.59 -13.71 -1.91
N PHE A 35 -3.52 -13.33 -1.20
CA PHE A 35 -2.21 -13.09 -1.83
C PHE A 35 -1.71 -14.34 -2.56
N GLU A 36 -1.72 -15.49 -1.88
CA GLU A 36 -1.35 -16.77 -2.48
C GLU A 36 -2.24 -17.13 -3.67
N ARG A 37 -3.56 -16.94 -3.55
CA ARG A 37 -4.53 -17.25 -4.61
C ARG A 37 -4.35 -16.39 -5.86
N LEU A 38 -3.93 -15.14 -5.69
CA LEU A 38 -3.63 -14.23 -6.79
C LEU A 38 -2.20 -14.41 -7.34
N GLY A 39 -1.36 -15.23 -6.69
CA GLY A 39 0.03 -15.41 -7.08
C GLY A 39 0.92 -14.20 -6.76
N VAL A 40 0.44 -13.30 -5.90
CA VAL A 40 1.18 -12.12 -5.45
C VAL A 40 2.03 -12.53 -4.25
N SER A 41 3.35 -12.34 -4.36
CA SER A 41 4.25 -12.63 -3.25
C SER A 41 4.05 -11.59 -2.15
N ARG A 42 3.66 -12.04 -0.96
CA ARG A 42 3.57 -11.16 0.20
C ARG A 42 4.98 -10.94 0.76
N ASP A 43 5.62 -9.88 0.33
CA ASP A 43 6.94 -9.51 0.84
C ASP A 43 6.92 -9.40 2.36
N PHE A 44 7.92 -9.98 3.03
CA PHE A 44 8.04 -9.89 4.49
C PHE A 44 8.09 -8.44 4.96
N PHE A 45 8.53 -7.53 4.10
CA PHE A 45 8.53 -6.10 4.36
C PHE A 45 7.12 -5.53 4.61
N LEU A 46 6.07 -6.08 3.99
CA LEU A 46 4.68 -5.67 4.23
C LEU A 46 4.26 -5.85 5.69
N THR A 47 4.93 -6.74 6.44
CA THR A 47 4.68 -6.91 7.89
C THR A 47 5.23 -5.76 8.73
N ARG A 48 6.13 -4.94 8.17
CA ARG A 48 6.73 -3.75 8.80
C ARG A 48 6.08 -2.44 8.34
N ILE A 49 5.09 -2.53 7.46
CA ILE A 49 4.30 -1.39 7.01
C ILE A 49 2.98 -1.43 7.77
N ASN A 50 2.63 -0.30 8.36
CA ASN A 50 1.31 -0.05 8.87
C ASN A 50 0.42 0.41 7.71
N PHE A 51 -0.59 -0.41 7.40
CA PHE A 51 -1.61 -0.12 6.41
C PHE A 51 -2.82 0.48 7.13
N GLN A 52 -3.12 1.73 6.84
CA GLN A 52 -4.30 2.42 7.35
C GLN A 52 -5.18 2.83 6.19
N VAL A 53 -6.39 2.32 6.15
CA VAL A 53 -7.39 2.77 5.16
C VAL A 53 -8.12 3.96 5.74
N GLU A 54 -8.08 5.08 5.03
CA GLU A 54 -8.85 6.27 5.34
C GLU A 54 -9.95 6.45 4.29
N SER A 55 -11.10 6.92 4.73
CA SER A 55 -12.24 7.25 3.87
C SER A 55 -12.67 8.67 4.21
N ASP A 56 -12.64 9.58 3.23
CA ASP A 56 -13.07 10.96 3.36
C ASP A 56 -13.99 11.36 2.20
N GLU A 57 -14.44 12.62 2.17
CA GLU A 57 -15.35 13.14 1.12
C GLU A 57 -14.72 13.10 -0.29
N SER A 58 -13.40 12.99 -0.40
CA SER A 58 -12.67 12.90 -1.67
C SER A 58 -12.48 11.46 -2.14
N GLY A 59 -12.83 10.48 -1.30
CA GLY A 59 -12.78 9.07 -1.63
C GLY A 59 -12.06 8.23 -0.58
N ARG A 60 -11.72 7.00 -0.96
CA ARG A 60 -10.92 6.10 -0.11
C ARG A 60 -9.46 6.15 -0.49
N ARG A 61 -8.59 6.09 0.52
CA ARG A 61 -7.14 5.99 0.32
C ARG A 61 -6.53 5.00 1.29
N VAL A 62 -5.45 4.36 0.85
CA VAL A 62 -4.57 3.58 1.72
C VAL A 62 -3.38 4.45 2.07
N VAL A 63 -3.20 4.70 3.36
CA VAL A 63 -2.02 5.34 3.92
C VAL A 63 -1.08 4.23 4.38
N LEU A 64 0.11 4.24 3.82
CA LEU A 64 1.19 3.31 4.08
C LEU A 64 2.22 4.04 4.93
N THR A 65 2.47 3.58 6.15
CA THR A 65 3.52 4.16 7.00
C THR A 65 4.49 3.08 7.47
N THR A 66 5.77 3.40 7.57
CA THR A 66 6.75 2.49 8.19
C THR A 66 7.67 3.25 9.12
N GLU A 67 8.07 2.58 10.20
CA GLU A 67 8.99 3.13 11.20
C GLU A 67 10.45 3.00 10.75
N ALA A 68 10.74 2.15 9.76
CA ALA A 68 12.09 1.90 9.25
C ALA A 68 12.26 2.44 7.83
N PRO A 69 13.49 2.83 7.42
CA PRO A 69 13.75 3.28 6.06
C PRO A 69 13.47 2.14 5.05
N LEU A 70 12.64 2.47 4.07
CA LEU A 70 12.28 1.60 2.95
C LEU A 70 13.45 1.54 1.96
N ARG A 71 13.91 0.33 1.63
CA ARG A 71 14.99 0.08 0.67
C ARG A 71 14.51 -0.65 -0.59
N GLU A 72 13.24 -1.00 -0.59
CA GLU A 72 12.55 -1.74 -1.62
C GLU A 72 12.10 -0.74 -2.71
N PRO A 73 12.40 -1.01 -4.00
CA PRO A 73 12.08 -0.08 -5.10
C PRO A 73 10.59 -0.08 -5.48
N TYR A 74 9.86 -1.10 -5.07
CA TYR A 74 8.43 -1.21 -5.24
C TYR A 74 7.81 -2.00 -4.09
N LEU A 75 6.51 -1.86 -3.90
CA LEU A 75 5.71 -2.63 -2.97
C LEU A 75 4.46 -3.13 -3.69
N ASP A 76 4.24 -4.44 -3.65
CA ASP A 76 3.04 -5.08 -4.17
C ASP A 76 2.13 -5.46 -3.02
N PHE A 77 0.87 -5.06 -3.09
CA PHE A 77 -0.13 -5.43 -2.09
C PHE A 77 -1.51 -5.59 -2.70
N VAL A 78 -2.30 -6.47 -2.10
CA VAL A 78 -3.68 -6.70 -2.50
C VAL A 78 -4.61 -6.04 -1.49
N VAL A 79 -5.52 -5.21 -1.98
CA VAL A 79 -6.60 -4.62 -1.20
C VAL A 79 -7.87 -5.44 -1.43
N GLU A 80 -8.58 -5.73 -0.34
CA GLU A 80 -9.92 -6.31 -0.39
C GLU A 80 -10.95 -5.24 0.00
N ALA A 81 -11.92 -5.00 -0.89
CA ALA A 81 -13.11 -4.24 -0.56
C ALA A 81 -14.30 -5.20 -0.45
N ARG A 82 -15.05 -5.13 0.66
CA ARG A 82 -16.22 -5.97 0.95
C ARG A 82 -17.43 -5.09 1.15
N TRP A 83 -18.56 -5.45 0.56
CA TRP A 83 -19.85 -4.79 0.72
C TRP A 83 -20.97 -5.86 0.78
N PRO A 84 -22.21 -5.51 1.14
CA PRO A 84 -23.26 -6.51 1.38
C PRO A 84 -23.48 -7.49 0.21
N ASP A 85 -23.36 -7.00 -1.02
CA ASP A 85 -23.62 -7.77 -2.25
C ASP A 85 -22.37 -8.41 -2.87
N GLY A 86 -21.18 -8.27 -2.26
CA GLY A 86 -19.98 -8.86 -2.84
C GLY A 86 -18.66 -8.41 -2.25
N ARG A 87 -17.59 -8.75 -2.98
CA ARG A 87 -16.23 -8.34 -2.67
C ARG A 87 -15.42 -8.12 -3.93
N LEU A 88 -14.43 -7.24 -3.84
CA LEU A 88 -13.45 -6.96 -4.85
C LEU A 88 -12.06 -7.18 -4.27
N LEU A 89 -11.20 -7.85 -5.02
CA LEU A 89 -9.78 -7.93 -4.74
C LEU A 89 -9.03 -7.21 -5.84
N ARG A 90 -8.11 -6.33 -5.44
CA ARG A 90 -7.30 -5.57 -6.38
C ARG A 90 -5.85 -5.54 -5.93
N GLU A 91 -4.98 -5.94 -6.84
CA GLU A 91 -3.54 -5.80 -6.69
C GLU A 91 -3.12 -4.37 -7.03
N TYR A 92 -2.24 -3.82 -6.20
CA TYR A 92 -1.62 -2.52 -6.37
C TYR A 92 -0.11 -2.66 -6.26
N THR A 93 0.60 -2.03 -7.19
CA THR A 93 2.05 -1.87 -7.16
C THR A 93 2.37 -0.39 -6.94
N VAL A 94 3.08 -0.09 -5.87
CA VAL A 94 3.60 1.25 -5.59
C VAL A 94 5.07 1.27 -5.93
N LEU A 95 5.47 2.15 -6.85
CA LEU A 95 6.88 2.40 -7.14
C LEU A 95 7.42 3.47 -6.20
N ILE A 96 8.54 3.16 -5.55
CA ILE A 96 9.18 4.06 -4.60
C ILE A 96 10.42 4.65 -5.26
N ASP A 97 10.49 5.98 -5.26
CA ASP A 97 11.69 6.69 -5.69
C ASP A 97 12.73 6.63 -4.57
N LEU A 98 13.65 5.66 -4.66
CA LEU A 98 14.73 5.50 -3.70
C LEU A 98 15.78 6.60 -3.92
N PRO A 99 16.38 7.14 -2.85
CA PRO A 99 17.49 8.08 -2.99
C PRO A 99 18.64 7.42 -3.76
N PRO A 100 19.36 8.18 -4.60
CA PRO A 100 20.49 7.64 -5.34
C PRO A 100 21.50 7.03 -4.35
N ARG A 101 22.02 5.83 -4.68
CA ARG A 101 23.10 5.22 -3.89
C ARG A 101 24.22 6.26 -3.74
N PRO A 102 24.77 6.45 -2.52
CA PRO A 102 25.91 7.34 -2.36
C PRO A 102 27.01 6.84 -3.29
N VAL A 103 27.38 7.68 -4.27
CA VAL A 103 28.54 7.44 -5.12
C VAL A 103 29.72 7.48 -4.18
N VAL A 104 30.35 6.32 -3.94
CA VAL A 104 31.60 6.26 -3.19
C VAL A 104 32.61 7.01 -4.05
N VAL A 105 32.93 8.25 -3.67
CA VAL A 105 34.07 8.97 -4.22
C VAL A 105 35.32 8.31 -3.66
N GLU A 106 35.89 7.37 -4.42
CA GLU A 106 37.22 6.84 -4.09
C GLU A 106 38.25 7.99 -4.20
N PRO A 107 39.18 8.10 -3.23
CA PRO A 107 40.14 9.21 -3.13
C PRO A 107 41.26 9.16 -4.18
#